data_AF-A0A957X1S5-F1
#
_entry.id   AF-A0A957X1S5-F1
#
_cell.length_a   1.000
_cell.length_b   1.000
_cell.length_c   1.000
_cell.angle_alpha   90.00
_cell.angle_beta   90.00
_cell.angle_gamma   90.00
#
_symmetry.space_group_name_H-M   'P 1'
#
loop_
_entity.id
_entity.type
_entity.pdbx_description
1 polymer ?
#
loop_
_entity_poly.entity_id
_entity_poly.type
_entity_poly.pdbx_seq_one_letter_code
_entity_poly.pdbx_strand_id
1 'polypeptide(L)'
;MLFSLCCLALGLGLAGSVAHAQQPSPTYDPTQVTVPTNAPIALFGQASYQQNCAPCHGAEGMGNGPTAAELPGPPTAFADPDAIWALSPSELFHTTKFGRLENLMPPWGNQLSDDEIWQTVAYAWSLHTTRSETESGAELYAATCAACHGDSGAGDGPEAPPDLVDFTDLDYAINNSQADWSEGWQSAHPELGADWSAGQQRSVLEYMRTFSYVPPWENAYQPGSGVISGTVVQGTAGGAAVTGLTAALEAYMSFTPVAVFTTPVDSQGGFVFTDVSTTPGIDYLVSVASEGIRYSSPILRFTAEQSTLETQVAIYGTTDDPAGIHINSVHWIVDPQPGAVVVGEVYSLGNGGDRSYVGTTVDGVEEPVTVAMRVPADAQELSFENGALGGRFQQVGDR
;
A
#
# COMPACT_ATOMS: atom_id res chain seq x y z
N MET A 1 -8.98 -2.58 32.01
CA MET A 1 -9.28 -1.96 33.32
C MET A 1 -8.08 -2.07 34.23
N LEU A 2 -7.34 -0.99 34.43
CA LEU A 2 -6.48 -0.77 35.59
C LEU A 2 -6.72 0.66 36.07
N PHE A 3 -7.10 0.76 37.35
CA PHE A 3 -7.55 1.97 38.02
C PHE A 3 -6.41 2.99 38.16
N SER A 4 -6.67 4.24 37.77
CA SER A 4 -5.83 5.38 38.07
C SER A 4 -6.17 5.92 39.47
N LEU A 5 -5.18 5.92 40.37
CA LEU A 5 -5.27 6.51 41.71
C LEU A 5 -4.88 8.00 41.60
N CYS A 6 -5.84 8.90 41.80
CA CYS A 6 -5.62 10.33 41.85
C CYS A 6 -5.04 10.72 43.21
N CYS A 7 -3.72 10.95 43.27
CA CYS A 7 -3.07 11.62 44.41
C CYS A 7 -3.10 13.13 44.17
N LEU A 8 -3.95 13.86 44.90
CA LEU A 8 -3.91 15.32 44.98
C LEU A 8 -2.70 15.73 45.83
N ALA A 9 -1.60 16.13 45.21
CA ALA A 9 -0.51 16.84 45.87
C ALA A 9 -0.69 18.35 45.62
N LEU A 10 -1.01 19.10 46.67
CA LEU A 10 -0.89 20.56 46.68
C LEU A 10 0.60 20.92 46.59
N GLY A 11 1.07 21.25 45.39
CA GLY A 11 2.38 21.86 45.14
C GLY A 11 2.22 23.36 44.96
N LEU A 12 2.82 24.14 45.87
CA LEU A 12 2.97 25.60 45.72
C LEU A 12 3.69 25.93 44.41
N GLY A 13 3.19 26.96 43.73
CA GLY A 13 3.67 27.41 42.44
C GLY A 13 5.15 27.84 42.45
N LEU A 14 5.88 27.28 41.50
CA LEU A 14 6.87 28.00 40.71
C LEU A 14 6.43 27.83 39.26
N ALA A 15 5.75 28.85 38.72
CA ALA A 15 5.49 28.98 37.30
C ALA A 15 6.81 29.32 36.60
N GLY A 16 7.70 28.33 36.50
CA GLY A 16 8.80 28.36 35.56
C GLY A 16 8.26 27.83 34.25
N SER A 17 7.88 28.72 33.33
CA SER A 17 7.68 28.36 31.93
C SER A 17 9.01 27.78 31.44
N VAL A 18 9.12 26.45 31.37
CA VAL A 18 10.17 25.82 30.58
C VAL A 18 9.79 26.11 29.14
N ALA A 19 10.30 27.22 28.62
CA ALA A 19 10.36 27.44 27.19
C ALA A 19 11.18 26.28 26.64
N HIS A 20 10.51 25.28 26.05
CA HIS A 20 11.19 24.31 25.22
C HIS A 20 11.73 25.13 24.04
N ALA A 21 13.02 25.46 24.08
CA ALA A 21 13.69 26.09 22.96
C ALA A 21 13.46 25.17 21.76
N GLN A 22 12.61 25.64 20.84
CA GLN A 22 12.31 24.97 19.58
C GLN A 22 13.66 24.64 18.94
N GLN A 23 14.02 23.36 18.92
CA GLN A 23 15.27 22.94 18.30
C GLN A 23 15.12 23.29 16.82
N PRO A 24 16.05 24.08 16.24
CA PRO A 24 15.98 24.40 14.82
C PRO A 24 16.05 23.10 14.03
N SER A 25 15.29 23.02 12.94
CA SER A 25 15.34 21.85 12.05
C SER A 25 16.78 21.68 11.55
N PRO A 26 17.27 20.43 11.46
CA PRO A 26 18.56 20.17 10.83
C PRO A 26 18.56 20.76 9.43
N THR A 27 19.61 21.53 9.11
CA THR A 27 19.84 21.96 7.74
C THR A 27 20.07 20.74 6.87
N TYR A 28 19.53 20.74 5.65
CA TYR A 28 19.79 19.67 4.69
C TYR A 28 21.31 19.47 4.51
N ASP A 29 21.73 18.22 4.66
CA ASP A 29 23.10 17.79 4.46
C ASP A 29 23.09 16.51 3.58
N PRO A 30 23.52 16.60 2.31
CA PRO A 30 23.51 15.46 1.39
C PRO A 30 24.38 14.30 1.88
N THR A 31 25.40 14.56 2.72
CA THR A 31 26.27 13.50 3.26
C THR A 31 25.56 12.60 4.29
N GLN A 32 24.38 13.01 4.76
CA GLN A 32 23.54 12.25 5.69
C GLN A 32 22.46 11.42 4.96
N VAL A 33 22.40 11.51 3.63
CA VAL A 33 21.46 10.76 2.81
C VAL A 33 22.12 9.45 2.38
N THR A 34 21.48 8.33 2.72
CA THR A 34 21.91 7.01 2.25
C THR A 34 21.38 6.79 0.85
N VAL A 35 22.25 6.54 -0.13
CA VAL A 35 21.84 6.17 -1.49
C VAL A 35 21.11 4.83 -1.44
N PRO A 36 19.89 4.72 -2.00
CA PRO A 36 19.17 3.45 -2.03
C PRO A 36 19.92 2.43 -2.89
N THR A 37 19.93 1.17 -2.45
CA THR A 37 20.64 0.09 -3.18
C THR A 37 19.91 -0.36 -4.44
N ASN A 38 18.60 -0.14 -4.50
CA ASN A 38 17.73 -0.44 -5.64
C ASN A 38 16.75 0.72 -5.81
N ALA A 39 16.22 0.90 -7.02
CA ALA A 39 15.18 1.87 -7.28
C ALA A 39 13.98 1.64 -6.32
N PRO A 40 13.54 2.66 -5.55
CA PRO A 40 12.39 2.52 -4.68
C PRO A 40 11.13 2.16 -5.48
N ILE A 41 10.30 1.28 -4.95
CA ILE A 41 8.98 0.92 -5.44
C ILE A 41 7.94 1.71 -4.65
N ALA A 42 7.38 2.75 -5.28
CA ALA A 42 6.44 3.67 -4.64
C ALA A 42 5.26 2.94 -3.96
N LEU A 43 4.80 1.84 -4.54
CA LEU A 43 3.70 1.05 -3.97
C LEU A 43 4.02 0.51 -2.56
N PHE A 44 5.28 0.19 -2.23
CA PHE A 44 5.67 -0.21 -0.88
C PHE A 44 5.58 0.92 0.15
N GLY A 45 5.65 2.18 -0.29
CA GLY A 45 5.54 3.36 0.58
C GLY A 45 4.11 3.77 0.89
N GLN A 46 3.12 3.27 0.14
CA GLN A 46 1.73 3.72 0.23
C GLN A 46 1.16 3.58 1.64
N ALA A 47 1.27 2.39 2.24
CA ALA A 47 0.71 2.15 3.57
C ALA A 47 1.36 3.02 4.65
N SER A 48 2.68 3.20 4.57
CA SER A 48 3.44 4.10 5.47
C SER A 48 2.96 5.53 5.32
N TYR A 49 2.83 6.04 4.09
CA TYR A 49 2.32 7.39 3.83
C TYR A 49 0.92 7.60 4.40
N GLN A 50 -0.01 6.67 4.13
CA GLN A 50 -1.41 6.80 4.58
C GLN A 50 -1.53 6.79 6.10
N GLN A 51 -0.69 6.01 6.79
CA GLN A 51 -0.72 5.92 8.26
C GLN A 51 0.00 7.11 8.93
N ASN A 52 1.13 7.54 8.37
CA ASN A 52 2.08 8.41 9.07
C ASN A 52 2.11 9.84 8.53
N CYS A 53 1.84 10.04 7.24
CA CYS A 53 2.02 11.32 6.54
C CYS A 53 0.69 11.99 6.20
N ALA A 54 -0.30 11.22 5.73
CA ALA A 54 -1.60 11.69 5.30
C ALA A 54 -2.39 12.50 6.36
N PRO A 55 -2.28 12.24 7.69
CA PRO A 55 -2.94 13.07 8.69
C PRO A 55 -2.59 14.57 8.59
N CYS A 56 -1.36 14.89 8.16
CA CYS A 56 -0.91 16.28 7.93
C CYS A 56 -0.91 16.63 6.43
N HIS A 57 -0.30 15.80 5.58
CA HIS A 57 -0.11 16.10 4.16
C HIS A 57 -1.34 15.81 3.27
N GLY A 58 -2.40 15.22 3.83
CA GLY A 58 -3.59 14.79 3.09
C GLY A 58 -3.40 13.42 2.42
N ALA A 59 -4.47 12.63 2.28
CA ALA A 59 -4.41 11.31 1.64
C ALA A 59 -3.98 11.36 0.17
N GLU A 60 -4.29 12.48 -0.51
CA GLU A 60 -3.93 12.79 -1.89
C GLU A 60 -2.72 13.75 -1.97
N GLY A 61 -2.03 14.03 -0.86
CA GLY A 61 -0.83 14.88 -0.88
C GLY A 61 -1.06 16.38 -1.09
N MET A 62 -2.27 16.90 -0.88
CA MET A 62 -2.60 18.31 -1.10
C MET A 62 -2.24 19.24 0.08
N GLY A 63 -1.52 18.75 1.09
CA GLY A 63 -1.18 19.53 2.29
C GLY A 63 -2.38 19.88 3.18
N ASN A 64 -3.49 19.17 3.02
CA ASN A 64 -4.80 19.48 3.59
C ASN A 64 -5.33 18.38 4.53
N GLY A 65 -4.42 17.64 5.18
CA GLY A 65 -4.79 16.61 6.14
C GLY A 65 -5.61 17.16 7.31
N PRO A 66 -6.36 16.30 8.03
CA PRO A 66 -7.25 16.72 9.12
C PRO A 66 -6.57 17.56 10.21
N THR A 67 -5.26 17.39 10.42
CA THR A 67 -4.50 18.18 11.41
C THR A 67 -3.73 19.37 10.81
N ALA A 68 -3.77 19.55 9.48
CA ALA A 68 -2.95 20.54 8.78
C ALA A 68 -3.19 21.97 9.26
N ALA A 69 -4.44 22.31 9.59
CA ALA A 69 -4.83 23.64 10.07
C ALA A 69 -4.28 23.98 11.47
N GLU A 70 -3.80 22.98 12.21
CA GLU A 70 -3.25 23.14 13.57
C GLU A 70 -1.73 23.33 13.56
N LEU A 71 -1.08 23.21 12.41
CA LEU A 71 0.37 23.27 12.28
C LEU A 71 0.89 24.72 12.21
N PRO A 72 2.12 24.99 12.67
CA PRO A 72 2.74 26.32 12.59
C PRO A 72 2.93 26.86 11.17
N GLY A 73 3.00 25.97 10.18
CA GLY A 73 3.10 26.28 8.76
C GLY A 73 2.45 25.19 7.92
N PRO A 74 2.10 25.49 6.65
CA PRO A 74 1.46 24.51 5.79
C PRO A 74 2.41 23.33 5.52
N PRO A 75 1.92 22.08 5.58
CA PRO A 75 2.63 20.94 5.05
C PRO A 75 2.92 21.11 3.55
N THR A 76 4.00 20.49 3.07
CA THR A 76 4.25 20.40 1.63
C THR A 76 3.07 19.71 0.94
N ALA A 77 2.54 20.35 -0.10
CA ALA A 77 1.56 19.77 -1.01
C ALA A 77 2.30 18.93 -2.07
N PHE A 78 2.56 17.67 -1.77
CA PHE A 78 3.25 16.75 -2.68
C PHE A 78 2.53 16.51 -4.00
N ALA A 79 1.22 16.76 -4.08
CA ALA A 79 0.48 16.67 -5.33
C ALA A 79 0.47 17.99 -6.15
N ASP A 80 1.12 19.04 -5.64
CA ASP A 80 1.37 20.27 -6.38
C ASP A 80 2.77 20.21 -7.01
N PRO A 81 2.89 20.05 -8.35
CA PRO A 81 4.18 19.97 -9.01
C PRO A 81 5.05 21.21 -8.78
N ASP A 82 4.45 22.40 -8.58
CA ASP A 82 5.21 23.63 -8.37
C ASP A 82 5.81 23.66 -6.95
N ALA A 83 5.16 23.03 -5.97
CA ALA A 83 5.65 22.94 -4.60
C ALA A 83 6.84 21.98 -4.44
N ILE A 84 6.93 20.96 -5.30
CA ILE A 84 8.01 19.96 -5.29
C ILE A 84 9.10 20.21 -6.34
N TRP A 85 8.87 21.14 -7.28
CA TRP A 85 9.75 21.38 -8.44
C TRP A 85 11.23 21.56 -8.09
N ALA A 86 11.51 22.31 -7.02
CA ALA A 86 12.86 22.64 -6.57
C ALA A 86 13.36 21.75 -5.42
N LEU A 87 12.60 20.71 -5.04
CA LEU A 87 12.99 19.78 -3.99
C LEU A 87 13.56 18.51 -4.63
N SER A 88 14.74 18.10 -4.21
CA SER A 88 15.31 16.82 -4.64
C SER A 88 14.73 15.67 -3.80
N PRO A 89 14.67 14.43 -4.34
CA PRO A 89 14.32 13.27 -3.54
C PRO A 89 15.19 13.10 -2.28
N SER A 90 16.47 13.47 -2.34
CA SER A 90 17.38 13.40 -1.19
C SER A 90 17.06 14.44 -0.11
N GLU A 91 16.59 15.63 -0.47
CA GLU A 91 16.05 16.62 0.47
C GLU A 91 14.77 16.12 1.15
N LEU A 92 13.87 15.48 0.39
CA LEU A 92 12.65 14.88 0.93
C LEU A 92 12.98 13.73 1.90
N PHE A 93 13.94 12.87 1.54
CA PHE A 93 14.44 11.81 2.39
C PHE A 93 15.03 12.37 3.70
N HIS A 94 15.93 13.35 3.61
CA HIS A 94 16.57 13.97 4.77
C HIS A 94 15.53 14.59 5.70
N THR A 95 14.62 15.37 5.13
CA THR A 95 13.50 16.00 5.85
C THR A 95 12.63 14.96 6.55
N THR A 96 12.35 13.83 5.91
CA THR A 96 11.56 12.74 6.49
C THR A 96 12.32 12.05 7.62
N LYS A 97 13.60 11.74 7.42
CA LYS A 97 14.45 11.04 8.39
C LYS A 97 14.64 11.86 9.67
N PHE A 98 14.94 13.14 9.54
CA PHE A 98 15.32 14.01 10.66
C PHE A 98 14.19 14.92 11.15
N GLY A 99 13.09 15.03 10.41
CA GLY A 99 11.93 15.83 10.76
C GLY A 99 12.17 17.33 10.67
N ARG A 100 11.09 18.10 10.89
CA ARG A 100 11.09 19.55 11.04
C ARG A 100 10.27 19.92 12.27
N LEU A 101 10.89 19.77 13.45
CA LEU A 101 10.20 19.92 14.74
C LEU A 101 9.59 21.31 14.93
N GLU A 102 10.17 22.34 14.32
CA GLU A 102 9.61 23.70 14.34
C GLU A 102 8.23 23.80 13.67
N ASN A 103 7.94 22.90 12.72
CA ASN A 103 6.66 22.75 12.04
C ASN A 103 5.90 21.49 12.49
N LEU A 104 6.28 20.92 13.63
CA LEU A 104 5.69 19.71 14.21
C LEU A 104 5.77 18.46 13.31
N MET A 105 6.71 18.42 12.35
CA MET A 105 7.01 17.20 11.59
C MET A 105 8.01 16.34 12.39
N PRO A 106 7.62 15.15 12.89
CA PRO A 106 8.50 14.31 13.70
C PRO A 106 9.61 13.66 12.84
N PRO A 107 10.77 13.31 13.46
CA PRO A 107 11.78 12.50 12.80
C PRO A 107 11.33 11.05 12.66
N TRP A 108 11.37 10.51 11.44
CA TRP A 108 10.97 9.12 11.17
C TRP A 108 12.12 8.11 11.21
N GLY A 109 13.38 8.54 11.21
CA GLY A 109 14.54 7.64 11.22
C GLY A 109 14.70 6.77 12.48
N ASN A 110 13.89 7.00 13.52
CA ASN A 110 13.82 6.16 14.71
C ASN A 110 12.72 5.08 14.64
N GLN A 111 11.87 5.13 13.61
CA GLN A 111 10.71 4.24 13.45
C GLN A 111 10.74 3.50 12.11
N LEU A 112 11.27 4.12 11.07
CA LEU A 112 11.41 3.59 9.74
C LEU A 112 12.89 3.41 9.40
N SER A 113 13.22 2.32 8.71
CA SER A 113 14.51 2.12 8.06
C SER A 113 14.68 3.08 6.87
N ASP A 114 15.92 3.27 6.42
CA ASP A 114 16.21 4.11 5.25
C ASP A 114 15.47 3.61 4.00
N ASP A 115 15.38 2.29 3.80
CA ASP A 115 14.62 1.72 2.69
C ASP A 115 13.13 2.08 2.79
N GLU A 116 12.50 1.95 3.97
CA GLU A 116 11.09 2.32 4.17
C GLU A 116 10.84 3.82 3.96
N ILE A 117 11.79 4.68 4.36
CA ILE A 117 11.73 6.12 4.09
C ILE A 117 11.80 6.36 2.58
N TRP A 118 12.72 5.70 1.85
CA TRP A 118 12.81 5.82 0.40
C TRP A 118 11.53 5.38 -0.30
N GLN A 119 10.92 4.26 0.11
CA GLN A 119 9.63 3.84 -0.44
C GLN A 119 8.55 4.90 -0.20
N THR A 120 8.51 5.46 1.02
CA THR A 120 7.53 6.49 1.40
C THR A 120 7.73 7.79 0.62
N VAL A 121 8.99 8.21 0.40
CA VAL A 121 9.33 9.38 -0.41
C VAL A 121 8.96 9.17 -1.87
N ALA A 122 9.23 7.99 -2.43
CA ALA A 122 8.83 7.65 -3.80
C ALA A 122 7.30 7.64 -3.97
N TYR A 123 6.56 7.15 -2.97
CA TYR A 123 5.10 7.26 -2.97
C TYR A 123 4.65 8.73 -2.93
N ALA A 124 5.19 9.54 -2.01
CA ALA A 124 4.85 10.95 -1.90
C ALA A 124 5.16 11.70 -3.21
N TRP A 125 6.31 11.45 -3.82
CA TRP A 125 6.69 11.99 -5.14
C TRP A 125 5.70 11.57 -6.24
N SER A 126 5.19 10.34 -6.22
CA SER A 126 4.24 9.91 -7.26
C SER A 126 2.89 10.65 -7.23
N LEU A 127 2.59 11.43 -6.17
CA LEU A 127 1.29 12.08 -6.00
C LEU A 127 1.05 13.28 -6.91
N HIS A 128 2.10 13.95 -7.42
CA HIS A 128 1.95 15.03 -8.42
C HIS A 128 1.98 14.55 -9.86
N THR A 129 2.20 13.26 -10.09
CA THR A 129 2.40 12.69 -11.42
C THR A 129 1.33 11.66 -11.73
N THR A 130 0.74 11.75 -12.92
CA THR A 130 -0.22 10.76 -13.42
C THR A 130 0.43 9.80 -14.41
N ARG A 131 -0.16 8.60 -14.54
CA ARG A 131 0.21 7.63 -15.57
C ARG A 131 0.22 8.25 -16.98
N SER A 132 -0.82 9.01 -17.31
CA SER A 132 -0.95 9.65 -18.63
C SER A 132 0.15 10.68 -18.89
N GLU A 133 0.61 11.40 -17.87
CA GLU A 133 1.74 12.33 -18.02
C GLU A 133 3.04 11.59 -18.26
N THR A 134 3.31 10.49 -17.55
CA THR A 134 4.51 9.68 -17.82
C THR A 134 4.47 8.99 -19.17
N GLU A 135 3.29 8.53 -19.63
CA GLU A 135 3.13 7.96 -20.98
C GLU A 135 3.39 9.02 -22.06
N SER A 136 2.86 10.24 -21.89
CA SER A 136 3.16 11.34 -22.81
C SER A 136 4.63 11.75 -22.77
N GLY A 137 5.26 11.75 -21.60
CA GLY A 137 6.69 12.02 -21.44
C GLY A 137 7.56 10.96 -22.11
N ALA A 138 7.18 9.69 -22.02
CA ALA A 138 7.87 8.57 -22.66
C ALA A 138 7.91 8.73 -24.18
N GLU A 139 6.81 9.14 -24.80
CA GLU A 139 6.75 9.40 -26.25
C GLU A 139 7.72 10.51 -26.67
N LEU A 140 7.77 11.60 -25.90
CA LEU A 140 8.68 12.73 -26.15
C LEU A 140 10.15 12.31 -25.98
N TYR A 141 10.45 11.55 -24.92
CA TYR A 141 11.78 11.03 -24.64
C TYR A 141 12.26 10.07 -25.73
N ALA A 142 11.43 9.11 -26.14
CA ALA A 142 11.76 8.17 -27.21
C ALA A 142 12.03 8.89 -28.54
N ALA A 143 11.27 9.94 -28.83
CA ALA A 143 11.42 10.71 -30.07
C ALA A 143 12.66 11.62 -30.09
N THR A 144 13.15 12.05 -28.93
CA THR A 144 14.10 13.20 -28.84
C THR A 144 15.39 12.88 -28.08
N CYS A 145 15.32 12.03 -27.05
CA CYS A 145 16.37 11.84 -26.06
C CYS A 145 17.05 10.47 -26.19
N ALA A 146 16.27 9.42 -26.48
CA ALA A 146 16.73 8.03 -26.41
C ALA A 146 17.88 7.68 -27.38
N ALA A 147 18.03 8.37 -28.50
CA ALA A 147 19.14 8.15 -29.43
C ALA A 147 20.52 8.36 -28.76
N CYS A 148 20.62 9.33 -27.84
CA CYS A 148 21.83 9.59 -27.06
C CYS A 148 21.76 8.94 -25.67
N HIS A 149 20.64 9.11 -24.96
CA HIS A 149 20.51 8.69 -23.55
C HIS A 149 20.10 7.21 -23.37
N GLY A 150 19.76 6.51 -24.45
CA GLY A 150 19.27 5.13 -24.42
C GLY A 150 17.80 5.03 -23.99
N ASP A 151 17.13 3.94 -24.38
CA ASP A 151 15.73 3.67 -24.00
C ASP A 151 15.57 3.48 -22.47
N SER A 152 16.65 3.06 -21.81
CA SER A 152 16.73 2.86 -20.35
C SER A 152 17.15 4.11 -19.58
N GLY A 153 17.58 5.18 -20.26
CA GLY A 153 18.15 6.37 -19.60
C GLY A 153 19.58 6.20 -19.09
N ALA A 154 20.25 5.07 -19.39
CA ALA A 154 21.58 4.75 -18.87
C ALA A 154 22.73 5.49 -19.58
N GLY A 155 22.42 6.36 -20.55
CA GLY A 155 23.43 7.08 -21.30
C GLY A 155 24.17 6.23 -22.34
N ASP A 156 23.56 5.11 -22.75
CA ASP A 156 24.16 4.08 -23.62
C ASP A 156 23.52 4.02 -25.02
N GLY A 157 22.86 5.11 -25.43
CA GLY A 157 22.24 5.23 -26.75
C GLY A 157 23.26 5.07 -27.89
N PRO A 158 22.80 4.68 -29.09
CA PRO A 158 23.69 4.48 -30.25
C PRO A 158 24.47 5.74 -30.65
N GLU A 159 24.00 6.93 -30.26
CA GLU A 159 24.63 8.23 -30.52
C GLU A 159 25.23 8.87 -29.24
N ALA A 160 25.38 8.10 -28.16
CA ALA A 160 25.89 8.60 -26.89
C ALA A 160 27.31 9.19 -27.03
N PRO A 161 27.53 10.46 -26.64
CA PRO A 161 28.87 10.98 -26.43
C PRO A 161 29.53 10.31 -25.21
N PRO A 162 30.87 10.37 -25.09
CA PRO A 162 31.55 9.97 -23.85
C PRO A 162 31.02 10.75 -22.65
N ASP A 163 30.95 10.07 -21.49
CA ASP A 163 30.61 10.67 -20.19
C ASP A 163 29.21 11.32 -20.13
N LEU A 164 28.23 10.73 -20.82
CA LEU A 164 26.82 11.14 -20.70
C LEU A 164 26.28 10.80 -19.32
N VAL A 165 25.34 11.62 -18.83
CA VAL A 165 24.64 11.38 -17.58
C VAL A 165 23.85 10.08 -17.65
N ASP A 166 24.04 9.22 -16.65
CA ASP A 166 23.24 8.04 -16.39
C ASP A 166 22.07 8.41 -15.46
N PHE A 167 20.84 8.43 -15.99
CA PHE A 167 19.65 8.74 -15.18
C PHE A 167 19.18 7.58 -14.31
N THR A 168 19.77 6.40 -14.47
CA THR A 168 19.55 5.21 -13.62
C THR A 168 20.50 5.18 -12.43
N ASP A 169 21.56 6.00 -12.43
CA ASP A 169 22.43 6.20 -11.27
C ASP A 169 21.64 6.90 -10.15
N LEU A 170 21.32 6.14 -9.12
CA LEU A 170 20.51 6.60 -8.01
C LEU A 170 21.19 7.73 -7.21
N ASP A 171 22.52 7.77 -7.13
CA ASP A 171 23.21 8.87 -6.44
C ASP A 171 23.06 10.18 -7.20
N TYR A 172 23.19 10.14 -8.53
CA TYR A 172 22.91 11.30 -9.37
C TYR A 172 21.42 11.68 -9.28
N ALA A 173 20.52 10.73 -9.50
CA ALA A 173 19.11 11.03 -9.65
C ALA A 173 18.50 11.63 -8.37
N ILE A 174 18.75 11.04 -7.20
CA ILE A 174 18.12 11.52 -5.96
C ILE A 174 18.60 12.91 -5.53
N ASN A 175 19.81 13.32 -5.96
CA ASN A 175 20.40 14.58 -5.55
C ASN A 175 20.05 15.76 -6.46
N ASN A 176 19.30 15.53 -7.55
CA ASN A 176 18.88 16.57 -8.47
C ASN A 176 17.35 16.69 -8.46
N SER A 177 16.84 17.91 -8.28
CA SER A 177 15.42 18.23 -8.41
C SER A 177 14.98 18.29 -9.89
N GLN A 178 13.68 18.45 -10.14
CA GLN A 178 13.20 18.68 -11.50
C GLN A 178 13.67 20.04 -12.04
N ALA A 179 13.84 21.04 -11.17
CA ALA A 179 14.44 22.32 -11.51
C ALA A 179 15.88 22.17 -12.00
N ASP A 180 16.71 21.40 -11.28
CA ASP A 180 18.12 21.16 -11.66
C ASP A 180 18.22 20.43 -12.99
N TRP A 181 17.40 19.39 -13.19
CA TRP A 181 17.34 18.67 -14.47
C TRP A 181 16.86 19.55 -15.63
N SER A 182 15.88 20.42 -15.39
CA SER A 182 15.40 21.37 -16.39
C SER A 182 16.48 22.37 -16.80
N GLU A 183 17.21 22.94 -15.84
CA GLU A 183 18.33 23.85 -16.10
C GLU A 183 19.47 23.15 -16.84
N GLY A 184 19.85 21.95 -16.39
CA GLY A 184 20.88 21.13 -17.01
C GLY A 184 20.54 20.78 -18.46
N TRP A 185 19.30 20.36 -18.72
CA TRP A 185 18.78 20.14 -20.07
C TRP A 185 18.93 21.40 -20.92
N GLN A 186 18.35 22.52 -20.50
CA GLN A 186 18.34 23.76 -21.28
C GLN A 186 19.76 24.26 -21.57
N SER A 187 20.71 24.04 -20.65
CA SER A 187 22.11 24.37 -20.88
C SER A 187 22.80 23.43 -21.87
N ALA A 188 22.51 22.14 -21.83
CA ALA A 188 23.22 21.13 -22.63
C ALA A 188 22.72 21.08 -24.08
N HIS A 189 21.41 21.18 -24.29
CA HIS A 189 20.78 21.12 -25.61
C HIS A 189 19.56 22.05 -25.69
N PRO A 190 19.78 23.38 -25.81
CA PRO A 190 18.73 24.42 -25.71
C PRO A 190 17.69 24.35 -26.82
N GLU A 191 18.01 23.73 -27.95
CA GLU A 191 17.10 23.60 -29.10
C GLU A 191 16.13 22.42 -28.95
N LEU A 192 16.49 21.40 -28.16
CA LEU A 192 15.65 20.21 -27.99
C LEU A 192 14.50 20.52 -27.03
N GLY A 193 13.26 20.43 -27.52
CA GLY A 193 12.04 20.74 -26.75
C GLY A 193 11.80 22.22 -26.50
N ALA A 194 12.48 23.11 -27.24
CA ALA A 194 12.28 24.55 -27.18
C ALA A 194 10.86 25.00 -27.59
N ASP A 195 10.19 24.20 -28.43
CA ASP A 195 8.83 24.42 -28.90
C ASP A 195 7.77 23.73 -28.03
N TRP A 196 8.19 22.96 -27.02
CA TRP A 196 7.28 22.25 -26.13
C TRP A 196 6.61 23.20 -25.14
N SER A 197 5.36 22.91 -24.82
CA SER A 197 4.66 23.56 -23.71
C SER A 197 5.30 23.21 -22.37
N ALA A 198 5.07 24.04 -21.34
CA ALA A 198 5.53 23.75 -19.98
C ALA A 198 5.04 22.39 -19.46
N GLY A 199 3.83 21.98 -19.85
CA GLY A 199 3.28 20.66 -19.52
C GLY A 199 4.09 19.52 -20.16
N GLN A 200 4.45 19.63 -21.43
CA GLN A 200 5.29 18.63 -22.12
C GLN A 200 6.70 18.53 -21.53
N GLN A 201 7.31 19.68 -21.20
CA GLN A 201 8.61 19.71 -20.53
C GLN A 201 8.54 19.04 -19.15
N ARG A 202 7.45 19.26 -18.40
CA ARG A 202 7.21 18.57 -17.13
C ARG A 202 7.00 17.08 -17.33
N SER A 203 6.16 16.67 -18.29
CA SER A 203 5.90 15.26 -18.58
C SER A 203 7.17 14.48 -18.92
N VAL A 204 8.07 15.03 -19.75
CA VAL A 204 9.33 14.33 -20.07
C VAL A 204 10.23 14.20 -18.83
N LEU A 205 10.30 15.21 -17.98
CA LEU A 205 11.11 15.17 -16.75
C LEU A 205 10.53 14.19 -15.73
N GLU A 206 9.21 14.11 -15.62
CA GLU A 206 8.54 13.11 -14.77
C GLU A 206 8.73 11.70 -15.30
N TYR A 207 8.69 11.51 -16.62
CA TYR A 207 9.05 10.23 -17.23
C TYR A 207 10.50 9.85 -16.94
N MET A 208 11.47 10.76 -17.17
CA MET A 208 12.88 10.52 -16.86
C MET A 208 13.08 10.16 -15.39
N ARG A 209 12.30 10.75 -14.47
CA ARG A 209 12.37 10.42 -13.05
C ARG A 209 12.06 8.96 -12.78
N THR A 210 11.21 8.31 -13.58
CA THR A 210 10.86 6.89 -13.44
C THR A 210 12.04 5.94 -13.69
N PHE A 211 13.18 6.41 -14.21
CA PHE A 211 14.41 5.61 -14.24
C PHE A 211 15.03 5.40 -12.84
N SER A 212 14.64 6.22 -11.86
CA SER A 212 15.17 6.20 -10.49
C SER A 212 14.23 5.59 -9.45
N TYR A 213 12.96 5.33 -9.81
CA TYR A 213 11.96 4.71 -8.93
C TYR A 213 10.85 4.05 -9.76
N VAL A 214 10.16 3.04 -9.21
CA VAL A 214 9.01 2.39 -9.85
C VAL A 214 7.72 3.08 -9.40
N PRO A 215 6.97 3.75 -10.30
CA PRO A 215 5.70 4.40 -9.95
C PRO A 215 4.62 3.41 -9.51
N PRO A 216 3.60 3.85 -8.74
CA PRO A 216 2.58 2.95 -8.21
C PRO A 216 1.62 2.39 -9.28
N TRP A 217 1.58 2.98 -10.46
CA TRP A 217 0.81 2.45 -11.60
C TRP A 217 1.57 1.45 -12.46
N GLU A 218 2.88 1.30 -12.24
CA GLU A 218 3.70 0.29 -12.89
C GLU A 218 3.71 -1.00 -12.08
N ASN A 219 3.65 -2.15 -12.77
CA ASN A 219 3.75 -3.42 -12.08
C ASN A 219 5.22 -3.69 -11.69
N ALA A 220 5.53 -3.43 -10.43
CA ALA A 220 6.85 -3.66 -9.87
C ALA A 220 7.19 -5.15 -9.65
N TYR A 221 6.25 -6.08 -9.88
CA TYR A 221 6.52 -7.50 -9.74
C TYR A 221 7.51 -7.97 -10.81
N GLN A 222 8.69 -8.38 -10.35
CA GLN A 222 9.71 -9.02 -11.19
C GLN A 222 9.85 -10.49 -10.77
N PRO A 223 9.73 -11.47 -11.70
CA PRO A 223 10.01 -12.87 -11.40
C PRO A 223 11.37 -13.05 -10.74
N GLY A 224 11.45 -13.99 -9.79
CA GLY A 224 12.66 -14.24 -9.00
C GLY A 224 13.09 -15.69 -9.07
N SER A 225 13.98 -16.11 -8.18
CA SER A 225 14.40 -17.51 -8.04
C SER A 225 13.61 -18.28 -6.96
N GLY A 226 12.60 -17.65 -6.39
CA GLY A 226 11.80 -18.19 -5.31
C GLY A 226 10.93 -19.36 -5.74
N VAL A 227 10.72 -20.30 -4.82
CA VAL A 227 9.82 -21.43 -4.99
C VAL A 227 8.81 -21.44 -3.85
N ILE A 228 7.53 -21.53 -4.16
CA ILE A 228 6.47 -21.75 -3.18
C ILE A 228 5.80 -23.08 -3.50
N SER A 229 5.89 -24.02 -2.57
CA SER A 229 5.26 -25.35 -2.70
C SER A 229 4.32 -25.62 -1.54
N GLY A 230 3.51 -26.66 -1.68
CA GLY A 230 2.65 -27.07 -0.59
C GLY A 230 1.75 -28.22 -0.93
N THR A 231 0.84 -28.49 0.00
CA THR A 231 -0.17 -29.53 -0.12
C THR A 231 -1.56 -28.99 0.15
N VAL A 232 -2.53 -29.48 -0.61
CA VAL A 232 -3.94 -29.31 -0.31
C VAL A 232 -4.39 -30.54 0.48
N VAL A 233 -4.98 -30.31 1.65
CA VAL A 233 -5.44 -31.39 2.53
C VAL A 233 -6.93 -31.30 2.77
N GLN A 234 -7.55 -32.46 2.92
CA GLN A 234 -8.95 -32.56 3.32
C GLN A 234 -9.05 -32.43 4.84
N GLY A 235 -9.62 -31.31 5.31
CA GLY A 235 -9.82 -31.03 6.72
C GLY A 235 -11.06 -31.71 7.31
N THR A 236 -12.02 -32.10 6.47
CA THR A 236 -13.20 -32.88 6.90
C THR A 236 -12.87 -34.35 7.05
N ALA A 237 -13.19 -34.94 8.20
CA ALA A 237 -13.00 -36.38 8.42
C ALA A 237 -13.83 -37.20 7.42
N GLY A 238 -13.16 -38.06 6.65
CA GLY A 238 -13.81 -38.85 5.59
C GLY A 238 -14.30 -38.02 4.39
N GLY A 239 -13.81 -36.79 4.23
CA GLY A 239 -14.14 -35.93 3.11
C GLY A 239 -13.64 -36.48 1.76
N ALA A 240 -14.09 -35.85 0.67
CA ALA A 240 -13.74 -36.25 -0.68
C ALA A 240 -12.22 -36.17 -0.94
N ALA A 241 -11.75 -37.01 -1.87
CA ALA A 241 -10.37 -37.01 -2.30
C ALA A 241 -10.00 -35.65 -2.94
N VAL A 242 -8.81 -35.17 -2.63
CA VAL A 242 -8.23 -33.93 -3.17
C VAL A 242 -7.76 -34.18 -4.59
N THR A 243 -8.65 -34.07 -5.58
CA THR A 243 -8.30 -34.28 -6.99
C THR A 243 -9.00 -33.26 -7.89
N GLY A 244 -8.40 -32.94 -9.03
CA GLY A 244 -8.98 -32.02 -10.01
C GLY A 244 -9.04 -30.55 -9.56
N LEU A 245 -8.23 -30.17 -8.56
CA LEU A 245 -8.17 -28.80 -8.05
C LEU A 245 -7.04 -28.01 -8.74
N THR A 246 -7.17 -26.69 -8.69
CA THR A 246 -6.12 -25.76 -9.12
C THR A 246 -5.77 -24.87 -7.94
N ALA A 247 -4.47 -24.74 -7.66
CA ALA A 247 -3.97 -23.77 -6.70
C ALA A 247 -3.66 -22.46 -7.44
N ALA A 248 -4.10 -21.35 -6.86
CA ALA A 248 -3.75 -20.00 -7.31
C ALA A 248 -2.82 -19.35 -6.29
N LEU A 249 -1.70 -18.80 -6.74
CA LEU A 249 -0.80 -17.98 -5.93
C LEU A 249 -1.04 -16.52 -6.30
N GLU A 250 -1.50 -15.72 -5.35
CA GLU A 250 -1.67 -14.28 -5.51
C GLU A 250 -0.56 -13.55 -4.76
N ALA A 251 0.10 -12.62 -5.43
CA ALA A 251 1.17 -11.78 -4.88
C ALA A 251 0.64 -10.36 -4.65
N TYR A 252 1.01 -9.77 -3.51
CA TYR A 252 0.52 -8.49 -3.05
C TYR A 252 1.68 -7.57 -2.65
N MET A 253 1.57 -6.29 -3.01
CA MET A 253 2.43 -5.20 -2.53
C MET A 253 1.54 -4.15 -1.88
N SER A 254 1.70 -3.88 -0.58
CA SER A 254 0.83 -2.96 0.16
C SER A 254 -0.67 -3.23 -0.05
N PHE A 255 -1.08 -4.49 0.03
CA PHE A 255 -2.46 -4.97 -0.22
C PHE A 255 -2.98 -4.84 -1.66
N THR A 256 -2.17 -4.32 -2.58
CA THR A 256 -2.51 -4.28 -4.00
C THR A 256 -2.06 -5.57 -4.67
N PRO A 257 -2.94 -6.30 -5.38
CA PRO A 257 -2.55 -7.50 -6.11
C PRO A 257 -1.66 -7.12 -7.31
N VAL A 258 -0.49 -7.73 -7.41
CA VAL A 258 0.52 -7.43 -8.45
C VAL A 258 0.81 -8.59 -9.38
N ALA A 259 0.52 -9.83 -8.97
CA ALA A 259 0.63 -10.99 -9.83
C ALA A 259 -0.29 -12.13 -9.37
N VAL A 260 -0.73 -12.95 -10.32
CA VAL A 260 -1.50 -14.16 -10.06
C VAL A 260 -0.96 -15.29 -10.91
N PHE A 261 -0.68 -16.42 -10.28
CA PHE A 261 -0.20 -17.64 -10.92
C PHE A 261 -1.15 -18.78 -10.60
N THR A 262 -1.22 -19.79 -11.48
CA THR A 262 -2.04 -20.99 -11.25
C THR A 262 -1.26 -22.24 -11.59
N THR A 263 -1.43 -23.29 -10.81
CA THR A 263 -0.83 -24.60 -11.05
C THR A 263 -1.82 -25.71 -10.69
N PRO A 264 -1.88 -26.83 -11.44
CA PRO A 264 -2.73 -27.95 -11.09
C PRO A 264 -2.26 -28.58 -9.77
N VAL A 265 -3.22 -29.03 -8.96
CA VAL A 265 -2.94 -29.85 -7.77
C VAL A 265 -2.83 -31.30 -8.20
N ASP A 266 -1.74 -31.96 -7.84
CA ASP A 266 -1.50 -33.36 -8.21
C ASP A 266 -2.39 -34.34 -7.43
N SER A 267 -2.29 -35.63 -7.74
CA SER A 267 -3.12 -36.68 -7.13
C SER A 267 -2.81 -36.95 -5.64
N GLN A 268 -1.69 -36.43 -5.14
CA GLN A 268 -1.31 -36.45 -3.73
C GLN A 268 -1.64 -35.12 -3.03
N GLY A 269 -2.29 -34.17 -3.72
CA GLY A 269 -2.60 -32.85 -3.20
C GLY A 269 -1.44 -31.85 -3.34
N GLY A 270 -0.33 -32.21 -3.98
CA GLY A 270 0.85 -31.35 -4.11
C GLY A 270 0.66 -30.23 -5.13
N PHE A 271 1.29 -29.08 -4.88
CA PHE A 271 1.42 -27.98 -5.83
C PHE A 271 2.79 -27.29 -5.69
N VAL A 272 3.26 -26.69 -6.78
CA VAL A 272 4.52 -25.93 -6.82
C VAL A 272 4.39 -24.74 -7.76
N PHE A 273 4.88 -23.59 -7.31
CA PHE A 273 5.12 -22.37 -8.10
C PHE A 273 6.62 -22.10 -8.11
N THR A 274 7.19 -21.92 -9.30
CA THR A 274 8.59 -21.52 -9.52
C THR A 274 8.64 -20.09 -10.01
N ASP A 275 9.85 -19.54 -10.10
CA ASP A 275 10.13 -18.21 -10.63
C ASP A 275 9.41 -17.09 -9.84
N VAL A 276 9.16 -17.36 -8.56
CA VAL A 276 8.47 -16.45 -7.65
C VAL A 276 9.45 -15.36 -7.20
N SER A 277 8.99 -14.11 -7.19
CA SER A 277 9.81 -13.00 -6.69
C SER A 277 10.22 -13.22 -5.23
N THR A 278 11.46 -12.89 -4.90
CA THR A 278 11.94 -12.87 -3.50
C THR A 278 12.14 -11.45 -3.01
N THR A 279 11.65 -10.46 -3.76
CA THR A 279 11.75 -9.05 -3.40
C THR A 279 11.09 -8.83 -2.02
N PRO A 280 11.83 -8.28 -1.04
CA PRO A 280 11.27 -7.97 0.27
C PRO A 280 10.02 -7.10 0.16
N GLY A 281 9.04 -7.34 1.04
CA GLY A 281 7.79 -6.58 1.08
C GLY A 281 6.63 -7.21 0.29
N ILE A 282 6.89 -8.18 -0.60
CA ILE A 282 5.81 -8.92 -1.28
C ILE A 282 5.19 -9.95 -0.32
N ASP A 283 3.87 -9.93 -0.23
CA ASP A 283 3.07 -10.95 0.46
C ASP A 283 2.45 -11.91 -0.54
N TYR A 284 2.41 -13.18 -0.17
CA TYR A 284 1.88 -14.25 -1.01
C TYR A 284 0.75 -14.98 -0.29
N LEU A 285 -0.28 -15.30 -1.06
CA LEU A 285 -1.41 -16.11 -0.60
C LEU A 285 -1.67 -17.23 -1.60
N VAL A 286 -1.61 -18.48 -1.16
CA VAL A 286 -2.09 -19.60 -1.96
C VAL A 286 -3.57 -19.79 -1.67
N SER A 287 -4.39 -19.90 -2.71
CA SER A 287 -5.81 -20.20 -2.58
C SER A 287 -6.24 -21.35 -3.47
N VAL A 288 -7.25 -22.09 -3.02
CA VAL A 288 -7.85 -23.22 -3.74
C VAL A 288 -9.36 -23.10 -3.61
N ALA A 289 -10.06 -23.23 -4.73
CA ALA A 289 -11.52 -23.31 -4.74
C ALA A 289 -11.98 -24.76 -4.69
N SER A 290 -12.89 -25.10 -3.78
CA SER A 290 -13.54 -26.41 -3.68
C SER A 290 -15.01 -26.23 -3.33
N GLU A 291 -15.91 -26.89 -4.05
CA GLU A 291 -17.38 -26.76 -3.91
C GLU A 291 -17.87 -25.29 -3.93
N GLY A 292 -17.21 -24.42 -4.71
CA GLY A 292 -17.55 -23.00 -4.80
C GLY A 292 -17.02 -22.13 -3.64
N ILE A 293 -16.32 -22.73 -2.67
CA ILE A 293 -15.73 -22.03 -1.52
C ILE A 293 -14.23 -21.88 -1.75
N ARG A 294 -13.69 -20.68 -1.53
CA ARG A 294 -12.26 -20.39 -1.60
C ARG A 294 -11.63 -20.56 -0.23
N TYR A 295 -10.61 -21.41 -0.16
CA TYR A 295 -9.75 -21.62 1.00
C TYR A 295 -8.38 -21.04 0.72
N SER A 296 -7.69 -20.51 1.73
CA SER A 296 -6.39 -19.88 1.57
C SER A 296 -5.39 -20.34 2.61
N SER A 297 -4.10 -20.25 2.27
CA SER A 297 -3.00 -20.38 3.22
C SER A 297 -2.98 -19.19 4.19
N PRO A 298 -2.15 -19.23 5.25
CA PRO A 298 -1.62 -18.02 5.86
C PRO A 298 -0.86 -17.17 4.83
N ILE A 299 -0.61 -15.91 5.17
CA ILE A 299 0.29 -15.04 4.38
C ILE A 299 1.70 -15.62 4.43
N LEU A 300 2.33 -15.70 3.27
CA LEU A 300 3.69 -16.17 3.06
C LEU A 300 4.56 -14.99 2.62
N ARG A 301 5.78 -14.90 3.13
CA ARG A 301 6.76 -13.87 2.76
C ARG A 301 8.15 -14.47 2.80
N PHE A 302 8.96 -14.18 1.79
CA PHE A 302 10.38 -14.55 1.80
C PHE A 302 11.15 -13.64 2.75
N THR A 303 12.06 -14.22 3.54
CA THR A 303 13.15 -13.47 4.16
C THR A 303 14.38 -13.44 3.25
N ALA A 304 15.37 -12.58 3.55
CA ALA A 304 16.56 -12.43 2.72
C ALA A 304 17.36 -13.73 2.53
N GLU A 305 17.22 -14.69 3.45
CA GLU A 305 17.94 -15.97 3.45
C GLU A 305 17.12 -17.12 2.86
N GLN A 306 15.84 -16.90 2.55
CA GLN A 306 14.94 -17.93 2.06
C GLN A 306 14.72 -17.81 0.56
N SER A 307 14.90 -18.91 -0.16
CA SER A 307 14.50 -19.06 -1.57
C SER A 307 13.35 -20.05 -1.75
N THR A 308 12.90 -20.70 -0.68
CA THR A 308 11.83 -21.70 -0.72
C THR A 308 10.88 -21.49 0.45
N LEU A 309 9.57 -21.51 0.18
CA LEU A 309 8.52 -21.52 1.20
C LEU A 309 7.61 -22.74 0.98
N GLU A 310 7.17 -23.33 2.08
CA GLU A 310 6.20 -24.41 2.08
C GLU A 310 4.93 -23.99 2.81
N THR A 311 3.79 -24.45 2.33
CA THR A 311 2.50 -24.19 2.98
C THR A 311 1.53 -25.35 2.85
N GLN A 312 0.40 -25.24 3.53
CA GLN A 312 -0.71 -26.15 3.41
C GLN A 312 -2.02 -25.36 3.30
N VAL A 313 -2.90 -25.82 2.40
CA VAL A 313 -4.26 -25.29 2.28
C VAL A 313 -5.23 -26.39 2.66
N ALA A 314 -5.94 -26.20 3.77
CA ALA A 314 -7.02 -27.10 4.15
C ALA A 314 -8.30 -26.72 3.42
N ILE A 315 -8.89 -27.68 2.71
CA ILE A 315 -10.25 -27.59 2.17
C ILE A 315 -11.19 -28.40 3.04
N TYR A 316 -12.46 -28.04 3.03
CA TYR A 316 -13.48 -28.69 3.84
C TYR A 316 -14.71 -28.99 2.98
N GLY A 317 -15.37 -30.11 3.27
CA GLY A 317 -16.71 -30.37 2.75
C GLY A 317 -17.73 -29.40 3.35
N THR A 318 -18.91 -29.37 2.77
CA THR A 318 -19.97 -28.42 3.15
C THR A 318 -20.98 -29.01 4.15
N THR A 319 -21.63 -28.13 4.92
CA THR A 319 -22.73 -28.47 5.85
C THR A 319 -23.76 -27.35 5.90
N ASP A 320 -25.03 -27.70 6.05
CA ASP A 320 -26.16 -26.80 6.33
C ASP A 320 -26.60 -26.84 7.81
N ASP A 321 -25.93 -27.68 8.63
CA ASP A 321 -26.11 -27.71 10.08
C ASP A 321 -25.36 -26.55 10.75
N PRO A 322 -26.07 -25.60 11.41
CA PRO A 322 -25.45 -24.46 12.07
C PRO A 322 -24.82 -24.79 13.43
N ALA A 323 -24.89 -26.04 13.93
CA ALA A 323 -24.44 -26.39 15.28
C ALA A 323 -22.97 -26.02 15.59
N GLY A 324 -22.12 -25.92 14.57
CA GLY A 324 -20.72 -25.49 14.71
C GLY A 324 -20.52 -23.97 14.73
N ILE A 325 -21.52 -23.19 14.30
CA ILE A 325 -21.43 -21.74 14.16
C ILE A 325 -21.71 -21.05 15.48
N HIS A 326 -20.83 -20.12 15.84
CA HIS A 326 -20.91 -19.35 17.08
C HIS A 326 -20.43 -17.92 16.87
N ILE A 327 -20.86 -17.02 17.74
CA ILE A 327 -20.37 -15.65 17.77
C ILE A 327 -19.15 -15.60 18.69
N ASN A 328 -17.99 -15.25 18.14
CA ASN A 328 -16.75 -15.05 18.90
C ASN A 328 -16.80 -13.75 19.70
N SER A 329 -17.26 -12.67 19.07
CA SER A 329 -17.39 -11.35 19.69
C SER A 329 -18.43 -10.50 18.96
N VAL A 330 -18.97 -9.52 19.69
CA VAL A 330 -19.81 -8.45 19.13
C VAL A 330 -19.31 -7.12 19.66
N HIS A 331 -19.05 -6.17 18.77
CA HIS A 331 -18.76 -4.78 19.13
C HIS A 331 -19.94 -3.89 18.76
N TRP A 332 -20.30 -3.02 19.70
CA TRP A 332 -21.35 -2.03 19.54
C TRP A 332 -20.72 -0.64 19.58
N ILE A 333 -20.88 0.10 18.50
CA ILE A 333 -20.43 1.48 18.37
C ILE A 333 -21.68 2.34 18.41
N VAL A 334 -21.84 3.11 19.48
CA VAL A 334 -23.02 3.96 19.68
C VAL A 334 -22.57 5.41 19.58
N ASP A 335 -23.06 6.10 18.55
CA ASP A 335 -22.74 7.49 18.27
C ASP A 335 -24.01 8.36 18.34
N PRO A 336 -24.21 9.14 19.42
CA PRO A 336 -25.36 10.02 19.56
C PRO A 336 -25.29 11.20 18.58
N GLN A 337 -26.32 11.37 17.77
CA GLN A 337 -26.46 12.47 16.82
C GLN A 337 -27.67 13.36 17.18
N PRO A 338 -27.74 14.63 16.74
CA PRO A 338 -28.91 15.46 16.97
C PRO A 338 -30.18 14.83 16.36
N GLY A 339 -31.05 14.27 17.21
CA GLY A 339 -32.31 13.65 16.79
C GLY A 339 -32.24 12.16 16.43
N ALA A 340 -31.07 11.52 16.53
CA ALA A 340 -30.90 10.09 16.23
C ALA A 340 -29.75 9.47 17.04
N VAL A 341 -29.65 8.15 17.02
CA VAL A 341 -28.47 7.42 17.51
C VAL A 341 -28.01 6.50 16.39
N VAL A 342 -26.76 6.64 15.97
CA VAL A 342 -26.15 5.70 15.02
C VAL A 342 -25.60 4.53 15.82
N VAL A 343 -26.05 3.32 15.48
CA VAL A 343 -25.60 2.09 16.12
C VAL A 343 -24.90 1.24 15.06
N GLY A 344 -23.58 1.10 15.18
CA GLY A 344 -22.78 0.16 14.40
C GLY A 344 -22.60 -1.14 15.17
N GLU A 345 -22.93 -2.27 14.55
CA GLU A 345 -22.71 -3.60 15.11
C GLU A 345 -21.68 -4.35 14.26
N VAL A 346 -20.63 -4.86 14.90
CA VAL A 346 -19.59 -5.68 14.24
C VAL A 346 -19.57 -7.05 14.90
N TYR A 347 -19.95 -8.07 14.12
CA TYR A 347 -19.98 -9.46 14.55
C TYR A 347 -18.74 -10.20 14.06
N SER A 348 -18.05 -10.90 14.97
CA SER A 348 -17.07 -11.92 14.60
C SER A 348 -17.69 -13.29 14.80
N LEU A 349 -17.73 -14.10 13.74
CA LEU A 349 -18.31 -15.43 13.73
C LEU A 349 -17.19 -16.48 13.66
N GLY A 350 -17.40 -17.59 14.36
CA GLY A 350 -16.53 -18.76 14.37
C GLY A 350 -17.28 -19.99 13.90
N ASN A 351 -16.53 -20.93 13.32
CA ASN A 351 -17.01 -22.28 13.00
C ASN A 351 -16.10 -23.29 13.70
N GLY A 352 -16.65 -24.00 14.69
CA GLY A 352 -15.91 -25.01 15.46
C GLY A 352 -15.95 -26.41 14.84
N GLY A 353 -16.67 -26.59 13.73
CA GLY A 353 -16.76 -27.85 13.01
C GLY A 353 -15.62 -28.07 12.02
N ASP A 354 -15.60 -29.25 11.41
CA ASP A 354 -14.66 -29.65 10.35
C ASP A 354 -15.27 -29.52 8.94
N ARG A 355 -16.36 -28.75 8.80
CA ARG A 355 -17.07 -28.52 7.53
C ARG A 355 -17.40 -27.04 7.37
N SER A 356 -17.38 -26.56 6.14
CA SER A 356 -17.79 -25.20 5.79
C SER A 356 -19.30 -25.06 5.83
N TYR A 357 -19.80 -24.14 6.65
CA TYR A 357 -21.22 -23.86 6.73
C TYR A 357 -21.68 -23.02 5.53
N VAL A 358 -22.63 -23.54 4.76
CA VAL A 358 -23.15 -22.89 3.54
C VAL A 358 -24.50 -22.21 3.75
N GLY A 359 -24.94 -22.11 5.00
CA GLY A 359 -26.26 -21.57 5.33
C GLY A 359 -27.34 -22.65 5.39
N THR A 360 -28.52 -22.23 5.83
CA THR A 360 -29.71 -23.08 5.89
C THR A 360 -30.84 -22.44 5.10
N THR A 361 -31.78 -23.24 4.61
CA THR A 361 -32.97 -22.72 3.96
C THR A 361 -33.84 -21.99 4.98
N VAL A 362 -34.29 -20.79 4.62
CA VAL A 362 -35.24 -20.00 5.42
C VAL A 362 -36.45 -19.69 4.55
N ASP A 363 -37.65 -19.91 5.10
CA ASP A 363 -38.89 -19.64 4.38
C ASP A 363 -38.94 -18.17 3.91
N GLY A 364 -39.23 -18.00 2.62
CA GLY A 364 -39.29 -16.68 1.99
C GLY A 364 -37.96 -16.14 1.47
N VAL A 365 -36.86 -16.91 1.60
CA VAL A 365 -35.55 -16.59 1.00
C VAL A 365 -35.17 -17.69 0.02
N GLU A 366 -34.83 -17.30 -1.21
CA GLU A 366 -34.45 -18.26 -2.27
C GLU A 366 -33.06 -18.86 -2.03
N GLU A 367 -32.13 -18.04 -1.53
CA GLU A 367 -30.75 -18.43 -1.23
C GLU A 367 -30.58 -18.90 0.23
N PRO A 368 -29.66 -19.85 0.50
CA PRO A 368 -29.33 -20.25 1.86
C PRO A 368 -28.89 -19.05 2.73
N VAL A 369 -29.45 -18.97 3.94
CA VAL A 369 -29.12 -17.92 4.91
C VAL A 369 -28.01 -18.41 5.83
N THR A 370 -26.89 -17.71 5.83
CA THR A 370 -25.74 -18.01 6.70
C THR A 370 -25.86 -17.37 8.09
N VAL A 371 -26.43 -16.17 8.17
CA VAL A 371 -26.60 -15.45 9.44
C VAL A 371 -27.91 -14.67 9.37
N ALA A 372 -28.73 -14.79 10.42
CA ALA A 372 -29.90 -13.96 10.62
C ALA A 372 -29.62 -12.95 11.74
N MET A 373 -29.78 -11.66 11.45
CA MET A 373 -29.63 -10.57 12.41
C MET A 373 -30.97 -9.88 12.60
N ARG A 374 -31.35 -9.59 13.85
CA ARG A 374 -32.57 -8.82 14.13
C ARG A 374 -32.22 -7.35 14.13
N VAL A 375 -32.97 -6.60 13.34
CA VAL A 375 -32.88 -5.14 13.28
C VAL A 375 -34.05 -4.56 14.11
N PRO A 376 -33.85 -3.50 14.91
CA PRO A 376 -34.95 -2.83 15.61
C PRO A 376 -36.02 -2.32 14.62
N ALA A 377 -37.30 -2.43 15.00
CA ALA A 377 -38.42 -2.09 14.12
C ALA A 377 -38.47 -0.59 13.72
N ASP A 378 -37.85 0.28 14.51
CA ASP A 378 -37.73 1.72 14.28
C ASP A 378 -36.40 2.13 13.62
N ALA A 379 -35.52 1.17 13.30
CA ALA A 379 -34.27 1.45 12.63
C ALA A 379 -34.49 2.05 11.23
N GLN A 380 -33.70 3.07 10.91
CA GLN A 380 -33.70 3.75 9.63
C GLN A 380 -32.28 3.76 9.06
N GLU A 381 -32.16 4.03 7.76
CA GLU A 381 -30.85 4.22 7.10
C GLU A 381 -29.88 3.03 7.24
N LEU A 382 -30.40 1.80 7.08
CA LEU A 382 -29.58 0.59 7.16
C LEU A 382 -28.45 0.59 6.12
N SER A 383 -27.22 0.52 6.62
CA SER A 383 -26.01 0.35 5.84
C SER A 383 -25.38 -1.01 6.12
N PHE A 384 -24.82 -1.64 5.09
CA PHE A 384 -24.14 -2.92 5.23
C PHE A 384 -22.72 -2.82 4.71
N GLU A 385 -21.81 -3.56 5.33
CA GLU A 385 -20.45 -3.70 4.81
C GLU A 385 -20.50 -4.38 3.44
N ASN A 386 -20.01 -3.68 2.41
CA ASN A 386 -19.88 -4.20 1.04
C ASN A 386 -21.18 -4.81 0.47
N GLY A 387 -22.30 -4.10 0.60
CA GLY A 387 -23.55 -4.52 -0.02
C GLY A 387 -24.76 -3.65 0.35
N ALA A 388 -25.93 -4.08 -0.12
CA ALA A 388 -27.22 -3.46 0.15
C ALA A 388 -28.31 -4.53 0.25
N LEU A 389 -29.47 -4.13 0.81
CA LEU A 389 -30.67 -4.97 0.80
C LEU A 389 -31.05 -5.35 -0.63
N GLY A 390 -31.44 -6.61 -0.82
CA GLY A 390 -31.78 -7.21 -2.11
C GLY A 390 -30.58 -7.82 -2.84
N GLY A 391 -29.36 -7.61 -2.36
CA GLY A 391 -28.15 -8.32 -2.81
C GLY A 391 -27.85 -9.54 -1.91
N ARG A 392 -26.64 -9.60 -1.37
CA ARG A 392 -26.26 -10.63 -0.38
C ARG A 392 -26.98 -10.51 0.97
N PHE A 393 -27.65 -9.38 1.22
CA PHE A 393 -28.46 -9.13 2.40
C PHE A 393 -29.93 -9.15 2.00
N GLN A 394 -30.70 -10.05 2.60
CA GLN A 394 -32.12 -10.24 2.31
C GLN A 394 -32.94 -9.93 3.57
N GLN A 395 -34.06 -9.23 3.40
CA GLN A 395 -35.00 -8.99 4.50
C GLN A 395 -35.93 -10.21 4.61
N VAL A 396 -36.07 -10.74 5.83
CA VAL A 396 -36.95 -11.88 6.10
C VAL A 396 -37.98 -11.48 7.16
N GLY A 397 -39.26 -11.65 6.84
CA GLY A 397 -40.38 -11.26 7.71
C GLY A 397 -40.77 -9.77 7.60
N ASP A 398 -41.74 -9.40 8.43
CA ASP A 398 -42.18 -8.00 8.58
C ASP A 398 -41.11 -7.21 9.37
N ARG A 399 -40.99 -5.91 9.08
CA ARG A 399 -40.06 -5.01 9.78
C ARG A 399 -40.30 -4.94 11.28
#